data_AF-A0A0E0BHH8-F1
#
_entry.id   AF-A0A0E0BHH8-F1
#
_cell.length_a   1.000
_cell.length_b   1.000
_cell.length_c   1.000
_cell.angle_alpha   90.00
_cell.angle_beta   90.00
_cell.angle_gamma   90.00
#
_symmetry.space_group_name_H-M   'P 1'
#
loop_
_entity.id
_entity.type
_entity.pdbx_description
1 polymer ?
#
loop_
_entity_poly.entity_id
_entity_poly.type
_entity_poly.pdbx_seq_one_letter_code
_entity_poly.pdbx_strand_id
1 'polypeptide(L)'
;MISPMAVHLNPTLFEDPLEFNPWRWTVSDKLNYIGAKLSIIKFVAILMYTDKTKQSELLRNYMPFGGGIRLCLGAEFSKLFIALFIHVLVTEYRWKEIKGGDVLRLSEVIFPQGYHIQLIPHT
;
A
#
# COMPACT_ATOMS: atom_id res chain seq x y z
N MET A 1 -16.96 -17.17 9.09
CA MET A 1 -16.34 -15.84 9.08
C MET A 1 -15.07 -15.94 8.24
N ILE A 2 -14.93 -15.16 7.17
CA ILE A 2 -13.71 -15.19 6.35
C ILE A 2 -12.68 -14.25 7.01
N SER A 3 -11.43 -14.67 7.11
CA SER A 3 -10.32 -13.82 7.56
C SER A 3 -9.55 -13.32 6.33
N PRO A 4 -9.72 -12.06 5.88
CA PRO A 4 -8.97 -11.53 4.75
C PRO A 4 -7.45 -11.61 4.98
N MET A 5 -7.01 -11.42 6.23
CA MET A 5 -5.60 -11.52 6.60
C MET A 5 -5.00 -12.91 6.30
N ALA A 6 -5.76 -13.99 6.50
CA ALA A 6 -5.29 -15.34 6.17
C ALA A 6 -5.07 -15.51 4.66
N VAL A 7 -5.88 -14.85 3.83
CA VAL A 7 -5.72 -14.85 2.37
C VAL A 7 -4.52 -13.98 1.97
N HIS A 8 -4.37 -12.79 2.56
CA HIS A 8 -3.29 -11.84 2.24
C HIS A 8 -1.91 -12.36 2.64
N LEU A 9 -1.84 -13.22 3.66
CA LEU A 9 -0.60 -13.82 4.14
C LEU A 9 -0.34 -15.23 3.59
N ASN A 10 -1.15 -15.70 2.63
CA ASN A 10 -1.00 -17.03 2.07
C ASN A 10 0.15 -17.06 1.03
N PRO A 11 1.22 -17.84 1.25
CA PRO A 11 2.34 -17.92 0.32
C PRO A 11 1.98 -18.56 -1.03
N THR A 12 0.86 -19.28 -1.12
CA THR A 12 0.38 -19.82 -2.41
C THR A 12 -0.25 -18.75 -3.30
N LEU A 13 -0.63 -17.60 -2.72
CA LEU A 13 -1.30 -16.50 -3.42
C LEU A 13 -0.38 -15.29 -3.60
N PHE A 14 0.54 -15.05 -2.64
CA PHE A 14 1.47 -13.93 -2.64
C PHE A 14 2.89 -14.45 -2.34
N GLU A 15 3.82 -14.23 -3.26
CA GLU A 15 5.25 -14.56 -3.09
C GLU A 15 5.84 -13.83 -1.88
N ASP A 16 6.49 -14.48 -0.92
CA ASP A 16 7.05 -13.82 0.27
C ASP A 16 6.07 -12.84 0.96
N PRO A 17 4.92 -13.32 1.46
CA PRO A 17 3.82 -12.47 1.91
C PRO A 17 4.13 -11.66 3.19
N LEU A 18 5.18 -12.05 3.93
CA LEU A 18 5.65 -11.33 5.11
C LEU A 18 6.59 -10.17 4.76
N GLU A 19 7.12 -10.13 3.54
CA GLU A 19 8.01 -9.08 3.08
C GLU A 19 7.22 -7.88 2.53
N PHE A 20 7.61 -6.68 2.98
CA PHE A 20 7.08 -5.44 2.42
C PHE A 20 7.71 -5.16 1.04
N ASN A 21 7.01 -5.58 -0.02
CA ASN A 21 7.41 -5.34 -1.41
C ASN A 21 6.32 -4.54 -2.16
N PRO A 22 6.48 -3.20 -2.30
CA PRO A 22 5.54 -2.38 -3.08
C PRO A 22 5.47 -2.74 -4.57
N TRP A 23 6.56 -3.26 -5.13
CA TRP A 23 6.67 -3.63 -6.54
C TRP A 23 5.89 -4.90 -6.90
N ARG A 24 5.41 -5.65 -5.88
CA ARG A 24 4.44 -6.73 -6.08
C ARG A 24 3.22 -6.32 -6.90
N TRP A 25 2.85 -5.05 -6.80
CA TRP A 25 1.65 -4.49 -7.44
C TRP A 25 1.95 -3.73 -8.73
N THR A 26 3.21 -3.63 -9.17
CA THR A 26 3.53 -2.95 -10.42
C THR A 26 3.43 -3.89 -11.62
N VAL A 27 2.87 -3.37 -12.71
CA VAL A 27 2.85 -4.09 -14.00
C VAL A 27 4.10 -3.66 -14.77
N SER A 28 5.01 -4.62 -15.01
CA SER A 28 6.30 -4.46 -15.70
C SER A 28 6.21 -3.76 -17.08
N ASP A 29 5.10 -3.88 -17.80
CA ASP A 29 5.17 -3.74 -19.27
C ASP A 29 4.85 -2.35 -19.86
N LYS A 30 4.65 -1.29 -19.06
CA LYS A 30 4.30 0.05 -19.62
C LYS A 30 5.05 1.26 -19.06
N LEU A 31 6.15 1.08 -18.33
CA LEU A 31 7.09 2.19 -18.05
C LEU A 31 7.96 2.54 -19.27
N ASN A 32 8.10 1.63 -20.25
CA ASN A 32 8.90 1.85 -21.46
C ASN A 32 8.18 2.61 -22.58
N TYR A 33 6.84 2.68 -22.57
CA TYR A 33 6.07 3.32 -23.67
C TYR A 33 5.89 4.82 -23.48
N ILE A 34 6.07 5.33 -22.25
CA ILE A 34 5.87 6.74 -21.92
C ILE A 34 7.25 7.30 -21.59
N GLY A 35 8.05 7.57 -22.62
CA GLY A 35 9.34 8.28 -22.54
C GLY A 35 9.19 9.71 -22.00
N ALA A 36 8.70 9.85 -20.79
CA ALA A 36 8.37 11.09 -20.12
C ALA A 36 9.04 11.10 -18.75
N LYS A 37 9.85 12.14 -18.53
CA LYS A 37 10.52 12.48 -17.28
C LYS A 37 9.62 12.24 -16.06
N LEU A 38 10.24 11.74 -15.01
CA LEU A 38 9.67 11.41 -13.70
C LEU A 38 8.94 12.63 -13.11
N SER A 39 7.60 12.62 -13.18
CA SER A 39 6.74 13.61 -12.54
C SER A 39 5.63 12.89 -11.78
N ILE A 40 5.25 13.46 -10.63
CA ILE A 40 4.21 13.03 -9.68
C ILE A 40 2.90 12.57 -10.37
N ILE A 41 2.60 13.10 -11.56
CA ILE A 41 1.40 12.74 -12.35
C ILE A 41 1.38 11.25 -12.73
N LYS A 42 2.55 10.61 -12.92
CA LYS A 42 2.63 9.16 -13.21
C LYS A 42 2.21 8.29 -12.03
N PHE A 43 2.43 8.72 -10.77
CA PHE A 43 2.04 7.94 -9.59
C PHE A 43 0.52 7.85 -9.45
N VAL A 44 -0.19 8.93 -9.79
CA VAL A 44 -1.66 8.98 -9.83
C VAL A 44 -2.21 8.16 -11.00
N ALA A 45 -1.55 8.18 -12.16
CA ALA A 45 -1.95 7.39 -13.32
C ALA A 45 -1.77 5.87 -13.11
N ILE A 46 -0.72 5.45 -12.38
CA ILE A 46 -0.50 4.05 -11.99
C ILE A 46 -1.63 3.51 -11.10
N LEU A 47 -2.26 4.36 -10.28
CA LEU A 47 -3.41 3.97 -9.45
C LEU A 47 -4.72 3.77 -10.24
N MET A 48 -4.81 4.28 -11.48
CA MET A 48 -6.09 4.44 -12.19
C MET A 48 -6.23 3.57 -13.45
N TYR A 49 -5.17 2.92 -13.93
CA TYR A 49 -5.21 2.22 -15.22
C TYR A 49 -4.44 0.91 -15.21
N THR A 50 -5.13 -0.24 -15.21
CA THR A 50 -4.46 -1.54 -15.26
C THR A 50 -5.27 -2.62 -16.01
N ASP A 51 -4.49 -3.50 -16.65
CA ASP A 51 -4.87 -4.53 -17.63
C ASP A 51 -5.44 -5.79 -16.96
N LYS A 52 -6.57 -6.32 -17.48
CA LYS A 52 -7.56 -7.08 -16.72
C LYS A 52 -7.23 -8.55 -16.43
N THR A 53 -6.27 -9.19 -17.10
CA THR A 53 -6.19 -10.66 -17.11
C THR A 53 -5.28 -11.27 -16.03
N LYS A 54 -4.03 -10.81 -15.87
CA LYS A 54 -3.11 -11.31 -14.81
C LYS A 54 -3.28 -10.60 -13.46
N GLN A 55 -3.76 -9.36 -13.47
CA GLN A 55 -4.10 -8.62 -12.26
C GLN A 55 -5.32 -9.25 -11.55
N SER A 56 -6.16 -10.00 -12.30
CA SER A 56 -7.45 -10.48 -11.83
C SER A 56 -7.35 -11.37 -10.59
N GLU A 57 -6.37 -12.28 -10.50
CA GLU A 57 -6.30 -13.24 -9.40
C GLU A 57 -5.69 -12.64 -8.13
N LEU A 58 -4.60 -11.88 -8.24
CA LEU A 58 -4.02 -11.13 -7.12
C LEU A 58 -5.00 -10.09 -6.57
N LEU A 59 -5.69 -9.33 -7.43
CA LEU A 59 -6.70 -8.38 -7.00
C LEU A 59 -7.95 -9.05 -6.42
N ARG A 60 -8.38 -10.19 -6.99
CA ARG A 60 -9.56 -10.92 -6.48
C ARG A 60 -9.32 -11.45 -5.07
N ASN A 61 -8.08 -11.80 -4.74
CA ASN A 61 -7.71 -12.30 -3.42
C ASN A 61 -7.29 -11.19 -2.44
N TYR A 62 -7.16 -9.95 -2.91
CA TYR A 62 -6.82 -8.80 -2.09
C TYR A 62 -8.06 -7.99 -1.69
N MET A 63 -8.39 -8.03 -0.40
CA MET A 63 -9.66 -7.53 0.16
C MET A 63 -9.44 -6.74 1.47
N PRO A 64 -8.63 -5.67 1.47
CA PRO A 64 -8.35 -4.89 2.68
C PRO A 64 -9.57 -4.12 3.22
N PHE A 65 -10.57 -3.90 2.38
CA PHE A 65 -11.80 -3.16 2.71
C PHE A 65 -13.05 -4.05 2.73
N GLY A 66 -12.87 -5.39 2.74
CA GLY A 66 -13.96 -6.34 2.57
C GLY A 66 -14.45 -6.44 1.12
N GLY A 67 -15.70 -6.85 0.93
CA GLY A 67 -16.31 -7.03 -0.38
C GLY A 67 -17.83 -7.23 -0.32
N GLY A 68 -18.49 -7.20 -1.49
CA GLY A 68 -19.94 -7.31 -1.61
C GLY A 68 -20.70 -6.12 -1.01
N ILE A 69 -21.90 -6.36 -0.48
CA ILE A 69 -22.75 -5.30 0.10
C ILE A 69 -22.19 -4.66 1.38
N ARG A 70 -21.13 -5.25 1.96
CA ARG A 70 -20.44 -4.75 3.17
C ARG A 70 -19.04 -4.20 2.85
N LEU A 71 -18.78 -3.83 1.60
CA LEU A 71 -17.57 -3.10 1.24
C LEU A 71 -17.48 -1.82 2.08
N CYS A 72 -16.29 -1.52 2.61
CA CYS A 72 -16.09 -0.32 3.41
C CYS A 72 -16.49 0.94 2.62
N LEU A 73 -17.48 1.68 3.13
CA LEU A 73 -17.95 2.92 2.52
C LEU A 73 -16.84 4.00 2.46
N GLY A 74 -15.88 3.92 3.38
CA GLY A 74 -14.72 4.80 3.45
C GLY A 74 -13.53 4.38 2.58
N ALA A 75 -13.61 3.29 1.80
CA ALA A 75 -12.44 2.74 1.09
C ALA A 75 -11.74 3.78 0.19
N GLU A 76 -12.50 4.53 -0.61
CA GLU A 76 -11.93 5.53 -1.51
C GLU A 76 -11.39 6.74 -0.76
N PHE A 77 -12.07 7.17 0.31
CA PHE A 77 -11.58 8.23 1.18
C PHE A 77 -10.27 7.84 1.87
N SER A 78 -10.20 6.62 2.43
CA SER A 78 -9.00 6.10 3.08
C SER A 78 -7.81 6.04 2.12
N LYS A 79 -8.03 5.60 0.87
CA LYS A 79 -6.98 5.60 -0.16
C LYS A 79 -6.47 7.01 -0.44
N LEU A 80 -7.36 7.98 -0.65
CA LEU A 80 -7.00 9.37 -0.91
C LEU A 80 -6.26 9.98 0.28
N PHE A 81 -6.77 9.77 1.49
CA PHE A 81 -6.19 10.28 2.71
C PHE A 81 -4.77 9.75 2.94
N ILE A 82 -4.57 8.44 2.81
CA ILE A 82 -3.25 7.81 2.94
C ILE A 82 -2.32 8.29 1.83
N ALA A 83 -2.80 8.39 0.59
CA ALA A 83 -2.00 8.88 -0.53
C ALA A 83 -1.54 10.33 -0.32
N LEU A 84 -2.43 11.21 0.15
CA LEU A 84 -2.11 12.60 0.47
C LEU A 84 -1.11 12.70 1.64
N PHE A 85 -1.34 11.92 2.70
CA PHE A 85 -0.42 11.86 3.83
C PHE A 85 0.98 11.43 3.41
N ILE A 86 1.10 10.34 2.64
CA ILE A 86 2.39 9.85 2.13
C ILE A 86 3.01 10.90 1.21
N HIS A 87 2.23 11.51 0.32
CA HIS A 87 2.72 12.55 -0.59
C HIS A 87 3.41 13.69 0.19
N VAL A 88 2.69 14.29 1.16
CA VAL A 88 3.26 15.36 2.00
C VAL A 88 4.46 14.87 2.81
N LEU A 89 4.38 13.66 3.37
CA LEU A 89 5.47 13.07 4.14
C LEU A 89 6.75 12.93 3.31
N VAL A 90 6.67 12.52 2.04
CA VAL A 90 7.86 12.29 1.20
C VAL A 90 8.33 13.52 0.42
N THR A 91 7.45 14.49 0.15
CA THR A 91 7.83 15.74 -0.54
C THR A 91 8.38 16.77 0.43
N GLU A 92 7.77 16.92 1.61
CA GLU A 92 8.11 17.98 2.55
C GLU A 92 9.05 17.53 3.67
N TYR A 93 9.20 16.22 3.90
CA TYR A 93 10.02 15.71 4.99
C TYR A 93 10.96 14.56 4.58
N ARG A 94 12.07 14.44 5.29
CA ARG A 94 12.76 13.17 5.56
C ARG A 94 12.41 12.69 6.95
N TRP A 95 12.57 11.39 7.18
CA TRP A 95 12.43 10.82 8.51
C TRP A 95 13.66 10.01 8.90
N LYS A 96 13.94 10.00 10.20
CA LYS A 96 14.94 9.13 10.82
C LYS A 96 14.28 8.32 11.92
N GLU A 97 14.54 7.01 11.92
CA GLU A 97 14.11 6.15 13.02
C GLU A 97 14.96 6.43 14.27
N ILE A 98 14.30 6.64 15.41
CA ILE A 98 14.97 6.99 16.67
C ILE A 98 14.91 5.86 17.71
N LYS A 99 13.79 5.15 17.80
CA LYS A 99 13.59 4.08 18.80
C LYS A 99 12.91 2.83 18.24
N GLY A 100 12.54 2.84 16.96
CA GLY A 100 11.73 1.78 16.36
C GLY A 100 10.47 1.50 17.19
N GLY A 101 9.95 0.29 17.05
CA GLY A 101 8.85 -0.23 17.87
C GLY A 101 8.45 -1.64 17.41
N ASP A 102 8.04 -2.47 18.36
CA ASP A 102 7.47 -3.78 18.05
C ASP A 102 6.08 -3.62 17.45
N VAL A 103 5.79 -4.37 16.40
CA VAL A 103 4.50 -4.35 15.71
C VAL A 103 3.79 -5.67 15.99
N LEU A 104 2.65 -5.60 16.69
CA LEU A 104 1.81 -6.77 16.91
C LEU A 104 0.59 -6.68 15.99
N ARG A 105 0.33 -7.78 15.27
CA ARG A 105 -0.84 -7.93 14.39
C ARG A 105 -1.84 -8.87 15.07
N LEU A 106 -2.74 -8.31 15.87
CA LEU A 106 -3.84 -9.04 16.50
C LEU A 106 -5.12 -8.80 15.67
N SER A 107 -6.28 -8.67 16.32
CA SER A 107 -7.48 -8.10 15.67
C SER A 107 -7.25 -6.65 15.21
N GLU A 108 -6.25 -5.98 15.78
CA GLU A 108 -5.82 -4.62 15.47
C GLU A 108 -4.29 -4.61 15.27
N VAL A 109 -3.79 -3.68 14.45
CA VAL A 109 -2.35 -3.39 14.37
C VAL A 109 -2.02 -2.46 15.52
N ILE A 110 -1.21 -2.95 16.47
CA ILE A 110 -0.83 -2.21 17.67
C ILE A 110 0.68 -2.04 17.74
N PHE A 111 1.08 -0.91 18.31
CA PHE A 111 2.46 -0.56 18.65
C PHE A 111 2.50 -0.31 20.16
N PRO A 112 2.69 -1.34 21.00
CA PRO A 112 2.45 -1.23 22.44
C PRO A 112 3.33 -0.16 23.12
N GLN A 113 4.55 0.02 22.63
CA GLN A 113 5.48 1.06 23.09
C GLN A 113 5.56 2.24 22.11
N GLY A 114 4.73 2.27 21.07
CA GLY A 114 4.80 3.24 19.96
C GLY A 114 5.93 2.93 18.96
N TYR A 115 5.84 3.52 17.77
CA TYR A 115 6.91 3.53 16.77
C TYR A 115 7.41 4.97 16.60
N HIS A 116 8.66 5.21 16.98
CA HIS A 116 9.17 6.57 17.08
C HIS A 116 10.07 6.95 15.90
N ILE A 117 9.64 7.99 15.17
CA ILE A 117 10.38 8.60 14.07
C ILE A 117 10.55 10.11 14.31
N GLN A 118 11.65 10.67 13.83
CA GLN A 118 11.89 12.11 13.78
C GLN A 118 11.68 12.61 12.36
N LEU A 119 10.79 13.59 12.17
CA LEU A 119 10.60 14.26 10.89
C LEU A 119 11.56 15.45 10.77
N ILE A 120 12.20 15.57 9.61
CA ILE A 120 13.18 16.61 9.26
C ILE A 120 12.67 17.29 7.98
N PRO A 121 12.26 18.56 8.02
CA PRO A 121 11.75 19.26 6.84
C PRO A 121 12.79 19.35 5.71
N HIS A 122 12.34 19.24 4.47
CA HIS A 122 13.09 19.64 3.29
C HIS A 122 13.16 21.16 3.25
N THR A 123 14.36 21.71 3.46
CA THR A 123 14.62 23.15 3.34
C THR A 123 14.51 23.60 1.90
#